data_AF-A0A2S6B058-F1
#
_entry.id   AF-A0A2S6B058-F1
#
_cell.length_a   1.000
_cell.length_b   1.000
_cell.length_c   1.000
_cell.angle_alpha   90.00
_cell.angle_beta   90.00
_cell.angle_gamma   90.00
#
_symmetry.space_group_name_H-M   'P 1'
#
loop_
_entity.id
_entity.type
_entity.pdbx_description
1 polymer ?
#
loop_
_entity_poly.entity_id
_entity_poly.type
_entity_poly.pdbx_seq_one_letter_code
_entity_poly.pdbx_strand_id
1 'polypeptide(L)'
;PVEDLIKGLIVQSGNDATVALAEGVGGTVEHFVEMMNAQAKALGMKNTSYKNPEGLTAPGHTTTARDLSILATRLVRDFPEEAK
;
A
#
# COMPACT_ATOMS: atom_id res chain seq x y z
N PRO A 1 -6.48 -6.77 -15.21
CA PRO A 1 -5.44 -5.72 -15.22
C PRO A 1 -5.16 -5.12 -13.85
N VAL A 2 -6.16 -4.51 -13.17
CA VAL A 2 -5.98 -3.99 -11.80
C VAL A 2 -6.01 -5.12 -10.76
N GLU A 3 -6.92 -6.08 -10.94
CA GLU A 3 -7.04 -7.25 -10.06
C GLU A 3 -5.82 -8.17 -10.11
N ASP A 4 -5.21 -8.35 -11.29
CA ASP A 4 -3.95 -9.10 -11.47
C ASP A 4 -2.76 -8.40 -10.80
N LEU A 5 -2.78 -7.06 -10.73
CA LEU A 5 -1.75 -6.27 -10.05
C LEU A 5 -1.93 -6.29 -8.53
N ILE A 6 -3.17 -6.29 -8.02
CA ILE A 6 -3.47 -6.47 -6.58
C ILE A 6 -3.09 -7.89 -6.13
N LYS A 7 -3.48 -8.91 -6.91
CA LYS A 7 -3.04 -10.30 -6.69
C LYS A 7 -1.52 -10.43 -6.84
N GLY A 8 -0.92 -9.73 -7.79
CA GLY A 8 0.53 -9.63 -7.97
C GLY A 8 1.22 -9.06 -6.75
N LEU A 9 0.70 -8.01 -6.13
CA LEU A 9 1.27 -7.36 -4.94
C LEU A 9 1.11 -8.21 -3.66
N ILE A 10 0.04 -9.01 -3.58
CA ILE A 10 -0.22 -9.95 -2.47
C ILE A 10 0.62 -11.24 -2.63
N VAL A 11 0.79 -11.76 -3.86
CA VAL A 11 1.39 -13.08 -4.15
C VAL A 11 2.88 -12.98 -4.52
N GLN A 12 3.30 -11.90 -5.18
CA GLN A 12 4.68 -11.61 -5.52
C GLN A 12 5.08 -10.30 -4.85
N SER A 13 5.97 -10.38 -3.87
CA SER A 13 6.78 -9.25 -3.40
C SER A 13 7.75 -8.75 -4.50
N GLY A 14 7.30 -8.64 -5.74
CA GLY A 14 8.06 -8.16 -6.88
C GLY A 14 8.05 -6.65 -6.85
N ASN A 15 9.12 -6.06 -6.33
CA ASN A 15 9.30 -4.61 -6.24
C ASN A 15 8.98 -3.91 -7.58
N ASP A 16 9.37 -4.51 -8.70
CA ASP A 16 9.14 -3.97 -10.04
C ASP A 16 7.65 -3.91 -10.42
N ALA A 17 6.86 -4.93 -10.04
CA ALA A 17 5.42 -4.95 -10.28
C ALA A 17 4.70 -3.90 -9.41
N THR A 18 5.17 -3.74 -8.18
CA THR A 18 4.65 -2.72 -7.25
C THR A 18 4.96 -1.31 -7.75
N VAL A 19 6.16 -1.07 -8.27
CA VAL A 19 6.55 0.21 -8.89
C VAL A 19 5.72 0.49 -10.15
N ALA A 20 5.57 -0.48 -11.05
CA ALA A 20 4.77 -0.32 -12.26
C ALA A 20 3.29 -0.04 -11.95
N LEU A 21 2.72 -0.70 -10.93
CA LEU A 21 1.37 -0.40 -10.45
C LEU A 21 1.29 1.02 -9.88
N ALA A 22 2.28 1.42 -9.07
CA ALA A 22 2.33 2.75 -8.47
C ALA A 22 2.36 3.83 -9.56
N GLU A 23 3.16 3.67 -10.61
CA GLU A 23 3.17 4.56 -11.78
C GLU A 23 1.84 4.53 -12.52
N GLY A 24 1.24 3.35 -12.71
CA GLY A 24 -0.05 3.21 -13.40
C GLY A 24 -1.22 3.89 -12.67
N VAL A 25 -1.20 3.89 -11.33
CA VAL A 25 -2.28 4.48 -10.50
C VAL A 25 -2.00 5.94 -10.15
N GLY A 26 -0.77 6.26 -9.75
CA GLY A 26 -0.37 7.59 -9.30
C GLY A 26 0.22 8.48 -10.40
N GLY A 27 0.47 7.95 -11.61
CA GLY A 27 1.21 8.66 -12.66
C GLY A 27 2.72 8.71 -12.42
N THR A 28 3.14 8.91 -11.16
CA THR A 28 4.52 8.72 -10.69
C THR A 28 4.55 7.98 -9.36
N VAL A 29 5.69 7.37 -9.03
CA VAL A 29 5.91 6.69 -7.75
C VAL A 29 5.77 7.66 -6.57
N GLU A 30 6.28 8.88 -6.71
CA GLU A 30 6.21 9.90 -5.66
C GLU A 30 4.76 10.27 -5.35
N HIS A 31 3.95 10.50 -6.38
CA HIS A 31 2.54 10.82 -6.19
C HIS A 31 1.78 9.64 -5.59
N PHE A 32 2.09 8.41 -5.99
CA PHE A 32 1.51 7.23 -5.37
C PHE A 32 1.86 7.14 -3.87
N VAL A 33 3.09 7.44 -3.47
CA VAL A 33 3.49 7.50 -2.05
C VAL A 33 2.73 8.61 -1.29
N GLU A 34 2.45 9.74 -1.92
CA GLU A 34 1.57 10.78 -1.34
C GLU A 34 0.15 10.23 -1.11
N MET A 35 -0.40 9.51 -2.09
CA MET A 35 -1.71 8.85 -1.97
C MET A 35 -1.74 7.81 -0.86
N MET A 36 -0.69 6.98 -0.74
CA MET A 36 -0.56 6.00 0.35
C MET A 36 -0.61 6.68 1.73
N ASN A 37 0.12 7.80 1.89
CA ASN A 37 0.15 8.54 3.15
C ASN A 37 -1.17 9.28 3.43
N ALA A 38 -1.82 9.82 2.40
CA ALA A 38 -3.16 10.40 2.51
C ALA A 38 -4.18 9.35 2.97
N GLN A 39 -4.10 8.13 2.42
CA GLN A 39 -4.96 7.02 2.80
C GLN A 39 -4.69 6.54 4.22
N ALA A 40 -3.41 6.37 4.62
CA ALA A 40 -3.05 6.04 6.01
C ALA A 40 -3.64 7.05 7.00
N LYS A 41 -3.56 8.35 6.68
CA LYS A 41 -4.17 9.41 7.48
C LYS A 41 -5.70 9.28 7.54
N ALA A 42 -6.36 9.03 6.41
CA ALA A 42 -7.81 8.84 6.34
C ALA A 42 -8.29 7.61 7.14
N LEU A 43 -7.49 6.55 7.18
CA LEU A 43 -7.75 5.35 7.98
C LEU A 43 -7.43 5.51 9.48
N GLY A 44 -6.79 6.62 9.87
CA GLY A 44 -6.39 6.86 11.26
C GLY A 44 -5.10 6.14 11.67
N MET A 45 -4.26 5.74 10.73
CA MET A 45 -2.95 5.11 10.95
C MET A 45 -1.91 6.19 11.33
N LYS A 46 -1.97 6.65 12.58
CA LYS A 46 -1.24 7.85 13.06
C LYS A 46 0.27 7.67 13.17
N ASN A 47 0.76 6.43 13.15
CA ASN A 47 2.16 6.09 13.32
C ASN A 47 2.75 5.46 12.05
N THR A 48 2.14 5.75 10.90
CA THR A 48 2.55 5.23 9.59
C THR A 48 3.00 6.35 8.68
N SER A 49 4.14 6.13 8.01
CA SER A 49 4.72 6.99 6.98
C SER A 49 5.37 6.09 5.94
N TYR A 50 4.85 6.11 4.71
CA TYR A 50 5.40 5.39 3.58
C TYR A 50 6.41 6.25 2.82
N LYS A 51 7.48 5.63 2.30
CA LYS A 51 8.51 6.29 1.46
C LYS A 51 8.66 5.69 0.08
N ASN A 52 8.15 4.48 -0.11
CA ASN A 52 8.13 3.77 -1.36
C ASN A 52 6.94 2.80 -1.34
N PRO A 53 6.43 2.41 -2.51
CA PRO A 53 5.31 1.48 -2.61
C PRO A 53 5.71 0.04 -2.30
N GLU A 54 6.96 -0.36 -2.56
CA GLU A 54 7.42 -1.75 -2.45
C GLU A 54 7.86 -2.19 -1.04
N GLY A 55 7.94 -1.26 -0.08
CA GLY A 55 8.27 -1.59 1.31
C GLY A 55 9.76 -1.81 1.57
N LEU A 56 10.65 -1.48 0.63
CA LEU A 56 12.09 -1.50 0.87
C LEU A 56 12.48 -0.54 2.00
N THR A 57 13.47 -0.92 2.79
CA THR A 57 13.97 -0.10 3.89
C THR A 57 14.39 1.27 3.38
N ALA A 58 13.71 2.31 3.86
CA ALA A 58 14.00 3.70 3.55
C ALA A 58 13.95 4.55 4.83
N PRO A 59 14.82 5.55 4.98
CA PRO A 59 14.77 6.47 6.12
C PRO A 59 13.38 7.12 6.27
N GLY A 60 12.76 6.96 7.44
CA GLY A 60 11.41 7.49 7.71
C GLY A 60 10.26 6.67 7.11
N HIS A 61 10.53 5.49 6.55
CA HIS A 61 9.50 4.49 6.27
C HIS A 61 9.19 3.73 7.55
N THR A 62 8.00 3.94 8.12
CA THR A 62 7.62 3.34 9.41
C THR A 62 6.14 2.98 9.45
N THR A 63 5.79 2.00 10.26
CA THR A 63 4.41 1.67 10.64
C THR A 63 4.40 1.02 12.02
N THR A 64 3.22 0.64 12.52
CA THR A 64 3.05 -0.12 13.77
C THR A 64 2.13 -1.30 13.57
N ALA A 65 2.23 -2.32 14.43
CA ALA A 65 1.32 -3.46 14.42
C ALA A 65 -0.16 -3.03 14.53
N ARG A 66 -0.45 -1.97 15.29
CA ARG A 66 -1.80 -1.40 15.42
C ARG A 66 -2.28 -0.78 14.11
N ASP A 67 -1.44 0.01 13.45
CA ASP A 67 -1.83 0.65 12.19
C ASP A 67 -2.02 -0.40 11.09
N LEU A 68 -1.17 -1.42 11.04
CA LEU A 68 -1.33 -2.54 10.13
C LEU A 68 -2.60 -3.36 10.40
N SER A 69 -3.02 -3.52 11.66
CA SER A 69 -4.28 -4.20 11.96
C SER A 69 -5.51 -3.41 11.51
N ILE A 70 -5.45 -2.07 11.56
CA ILE A 70 -6.46 -1.20 10.96
C ILE A 70 -6.50 -1.44 9.45
N LEU A 71 -5.36 -1.36 8.77
CA LEU A 71 -5.28 -1.57 7.33
C LEU A 71 -5.84 -2.93 6.91
N ALA A 72 -5.41 -4.02 7.57
CA ALA A 72 -5.89 -5.37 7.30
C ALA A 72 -7.40 -5.51 7.51
N THR A 73 -7.93 -4.95 8.60
CA THR A 73 -9.38 -4.96 8.89
C THR A 73 -10.17 -4.23 7.80
N ARG A 74 -9.64 -3.10 7.31
CA ARG A 74 -10.27 -2.31 6.25
C ARG A 74 -10.21 -3.01 4.91
N LEU A 75 -9.11 -3.71 4.60
CA LEU A 75 -8.99 -4.52 3.39
C LEU A 75 -10.07 -5.61 3.34
N VAL A 76 -10.20 -6.40 4.41
CA VAL A 76 -11.20 -7.48 4.51
C VAL A 76 -12.63 -6.95 4.41
N ARG A 77 -12.91 -5.81 5.05
CA ARG A 77 -14.27 -5.28 5.14
C ARG A 77 -14.69 -4.50 3.89
N ASP A 78 -13.79 -3.69 3.34
CA ASP A 78 -14.08 -2.78 2.24
C ASP A 78 -13.83 -3.48 0.87
N PHE A 79 -13.03 -4.56 0.82
CA PHE A 79 -12.70 -5.35 -0.38
C PHE A 79 -12.76 -6.88 -0.13
N PRO A 80 -13.94 -7.44 0.20
CA PRO A 80 -14.08 -8.83 0.63
C PRO A 80 -13.74 -9.89 -0.43
N GLU A 81 -13.76 -9.55 -1.72
CA GLU A 81 -13.36 -10.47 -2.79
C GLU A 81 -11.84 -10.59 -2.93
N GLU A 82 -11.09 -9.55 -2.54
CA GLU A 82 -9.63 -9.50 -2.68
C GLU A 82 -8.88 -9.95 -1.42
N ALA A 83 -9.61 -10.17 -0.33
CA ALA A 83 -9.11 -10.67 0.93
C ALA A 83 -9.25 -12.20 1.09
N LYS A 84 -9.72 -12.89 0.03
CA LYS A 84 -9.87 -14.35 -0.01
C LYS A 84 -8.58 -15.05 -0.44
#